data_AF-A0AA88MXB8-F1
#
_entry.id   AF-A0AA88MXB8-F1
#
_cell.length_a   1.000
_cell.length_b   1.000
_cell.length_c   1.000
_cell.angle_alpha   90.00
_cell.angle_beta   90.00
_cell.angle_gamma   90.00
#
_symmetry.space_group_name_H-M   'P 1'
#
loop_
_entity.id
_entity.type
_entity.pdbx_description
1 polymer ?
#
loop_
_entity_poly.entity_id
_entity_poly.type
_entity_poly.pdbx_seq_one_letter_code
_entity_poly.pdbx_strand_id
1 'polypeptide(L)'
;MYSMTVCATVTLGVKAVVRVMSTVGPWCVLVLSVCYWVQVGGYANGKVTKACVSMEPHHGVPGQTTQSPFHLASNTSTFSPGDHIQVTLSGTSYFEGFLLQARDASSPDSVFTVGTFTLTDSSRAQLLTCDKQQGSAVSHTSDARLTEMVVIWNAPEAPPSVVQFVATVVAHYDTFWVKLPGPVIHVSGVTPHPPQSPVPSPSPGHMTTAPNLPGPFVSDGCGQSKSCLLDPPGCDPKDDPHCFFLSMSPETPDNTSVVFELSAPADGYIAFALSWDTWMGNDDVYMCVKAGEGVSVSAALNTGRTHPEDQSQSGLNFVSWRLADGVIQCRFSRPVKLSNKEPDRYDLDQEYFLFLANGKAQYGNIWKHSRQPLISTHRKRITGPPENLRGSRGPIIMKMHGALMLLAWMLTGSVGTFIASFYKPDWPNQTLLGQKVWFQVHRGLMMLTVTLTVVAFCLPFFYRKGWSKYAGVHPYLGCCVLALSLIQPIMAAFRASPDSHRRPVFNWAHWAVGSVTEVLAVAAMFLGTRQSSLLLPSPWATHVLIGYVTWLAFFRLLLLSQKHVSFGKSLESDDQQPIFSGQAGPSRLASLVKALILAVLALGNSAFLMALLSSIANV
;
A
#
# COMPACT_ATOMS: atom_id res chain seq x y z
N MET A 1 41.42 22.00 -45.16
CA MET A 1 41.10 20.55 -45.07
C MET A 1 40.37 20.13 -43.77
N TYR A 2 40.11 21.03 -42.80
CA TYR A 2 39.40 20.72 -41.54
C TYR A 2 37.87 20.91 -41.56
N SER A 3 37.30 21.48 -42.63
CA SER A 3 35.86 21.85 -42.69
C SER A 3 34.96 20.74 -43.28
N MET A 4 35.51 19.79 -44.03
CA MET A 4 34.70 18.71 -44.64
C MET A 4 34.49 17.51 -43.71
N THR A 5 35.36 17.29 -42.72
CA THR A 5 35.23 16.19 -41.77
C THR A 5 34.10 16.43 -40.76
N VAL A 6 33.85 17.68 -40.35
CA VAL A 6 32.78 18.03 -39.39
C VAL A 6 31.38 17.95 -40.03
N CYS A 7 31.27 18.24 -41.33
CA CYS A 7 30.00 18.16 -42.05
C CYS A 7 29.53 16.70 -42.23
N ALA A 8 30.47 15.76 -42.38
CA ALA A 8 30.14 14.32 -42.42
C ALA A 8 29.64 13.81 -41.06
N THR A 9 30.26 14.22 -39.94
CA THR A 9 29.85 13.82 -38.58
C THR A 9 28.49 14.40 -38.17
N VAL A 10 28.18 15.64 -38.60
CA VAL A 10 26.89 16.30 -38.33
C VAL A 10 25.74 15.69 -39.13
N THR A 11 26.00 15.26 -40.36
CA THR A 11 24.98 14.60 -41.20
C THR A 11 24.69 13.17 -40.73
N LEU A 12 25.69 12.47 -40.17
CA LEU A 12 25.53 11.19 -39.48
C LEU A 12 24.79 11.34 -38.14
N GLY A 13 25.04 12.40 -37.37
CA GLY A 13 24.35 12.68 -36.10
C GLY A 13 22.87 13.06 -36.26
N VAL A 14 22.52 13.88 -37.26
CA VAL A 14 21.12 14.25 -37.53
C VAL A 14 20.33 13.06 -38.10
N LYS A 15 20.93 12.22 -38.94
CA LYS A 15 20.32 10.96 -39.39
C LYS A 15 20.20 9.94 -38.25
N ALA A 16 21.15 9.90 -37.31
CA ALA A 16 21.06 9.04 -36.13
C ALA A 16 19.94 9.47 -35.17
N VAL A 17 19.76 10.77 -34.92
CA VAL A 17 18.70 11.29 -34.04
C VAL A 17 17.30 11.13 -34.65
N VAL A 18 17.14 11.38 -35.96
CA VAL A 18 15.86 11.16 -36.65
C VAL A 18 15.52 9.66 -36.78
N ARG A 19 16.53 8.79 -36.94
CA ARG A 19 16.35 7.33 -36.96
C ARG A 19 16.05 6.77 -35.57
N VAL A 20 16.65 7.31 -34.51
CA VAL A 20 16.31 6.98 -33.11
C VAL A 20 14.91 7.45 -32.75
N MET A 21 14.47 8.63 -33.18
CA MET A 21 13.12 9.12 -32.91
C MET A 21 12.03 8.34 -33.69
N SER A 22 12.32 7.80 -34.88
CA SER A 22 11.38 6.95 -35.62
C SER A 22 11.39 5.48 -35.18
N THR A 23 12.50 4.98 -34.62
CA THR A 23 12.59 3.61 -34.08
C THR A 23 12.23 3.50 -32.61
N VAL A 24 12.07 4.57 -31.83
CA VAL A 24 11.73 4.46 -30.39
C VAL A 24 10.23 4.65 -30.14
N GLY A 25 9.53 5.42 -31.00
CA GLY A 25 8.07 5.62 -30.92
C GLY A 25 7.25 4.31 -30.92
N PRO A 26 7.50 3.35 -31.82
CA PRO A 26 6.77 2.07 -31.84
C PRO A 26 7.17 1.14 -30.69
N TRP A 27 8.42 1.22 -30.22
CA TRP A 27 8.94 0.35 -29.16
C TRP A 27 8.49 0.79 -27.77
N CYS A 28 8.25 2.09 -27.54
CA CYS A 28 7.60 2.56 -26.31
C CYS A 28 6.16 2.04 -26.19
N VAL A 29 5.43 1.90 -27.30
CA VAL A 29 4.07 1.32 -27.32
C VAL A 29 4.12 -0.20 -27.16
N LEU A 30 5.11 -0.87 -27.75
CA LEU A 30 5.33 -2.32 -27.61
C LEU A 30 5.76 -2.71 -26.18
N VAL A 31 6.63 -1.93 -25.54
CA VAL A 31 7.02 -2.12 -24.13
C VAL A 31 5.83 -1.86 -23.18
N LEU A 32 4.97 -0.89 -23.48
CA LEU A 32 3.70 -0.69 -22.75
C LEU A 32 2.71 -1.86 -22.92
N SER A 33 2.74 -2.57 -24.05
CA SER A 33 1.88 -3.74 -24.32
C SER A 33 2.43 -5.07 -23.76
N VAL A 34 3.76 -5.27 -23.73
CA VAL A 34 4.40 -6.48 -23.19
C VAL A 34 4.40 -6.48 -21.66
N CYS A 35 4.42 -5.30 -21.01
CA CYS A 35 4.24 -5.20 -19.56
C CYS A 35 2.80 -5.46 -19.08
N TYR A 36 1.83 -5.64 -19.99
CA TYR A 36 0.44 -5.94 -19.66
C TYR A 36 0.13 -7.44 -19.52
N TRP A 37 1.10 -8.34 -19.74
CA TRP A 37 0.87 -9.79 -19.79
C TRP A 37 1.89 -10.64 -19.03
N VAL A 38 2.24 -10.23 -17.81
CA VAL A 38 2.87 -11.16 -16.85
C VAL A 38 1.91 -11.38 -15.69
N GLN A 39 0.97 -12.30 -15.90
CA GLN A 39 0.30 -12.98 -14.78
C GLN A 39 1.36 -13.82 -14.07
N VAL A 40 1.71 -13.43 -12.84
CA VAL A 40 2.43 -14.32 -11.92
C VAL A 40 1.39 -15.34 -11.43
N GLY A 41 1.25 -16.45 -12.14
CA GLY A 41 0.48 -17.61 -11.67
C GLY A 41 1.33 -18.41 -10.68
N GLY A 42 0.83 -18.62 -9.46
CA GLY A 42 1.30 -19.74 -8.65
C GLY A 42 0.85 -21.03 -9.34
N TYR A 43 1.79 -21.88 -9.75
CA TYR A 43 1.46 -23.13 -10.45
C TYR A 43 0.99 -24.20 -9.46
N ALA A 44 -0.05 -24.96 -9.83
CA ALA A 44 -0.59 -26.09 -9.07
C ALA A 44 0.32 -27.33 -9.12
N ASN A 45 1.60 -27.18 -8.77
CA ASN A 45 2.63 -28.21 -8.94
C ASN A 45 2.96 -28.98 -7.66
N GLY A 46 2.21 -28.77 -6.57
CA GLY A 46 2.35 -29.42 -5.27
C GLY A 46 3.71 -29.34 -4.57
N LYS A 47 4.62 -28.44 -4.97
CA LYS A 47 5.91 -28.21 -4.29
C LYS A 47 5.75 -27.37 -3.02
N VAL A 48 5.10 -27.94 -2.01
CA VAL A 48 4.61 -27.24 -0.81
C VAL A 48 5.48 -27.45 0.44
N THR A 49 6.80 -27.55 0.29
CA THR A 49 7.72 -27.80 1.43
C THR A 49 7.62 -26.76 2.56
N LYS A 50 7.22 -25.52 2.24
CA LYS A 50 7.00 -24.48 3.26
C LYS A 50 5.80 -24.77 4.17
N ALA A 51 4.85 -25.58 3.71
CA ALA A 51 3.66 -25.97 4.46
C ALA A 51 3.90 -27.17 5.37
N CYS A 52 5.10 -27.75 5.44
CA CYS A 52 5.33 -28.96 6.23
C CYS A 52 4.95 -28.83 7.71
N VAL A 53 5.17 -27.67 8.32
CA VAL A 53 4.91 -27.42 9.74
C VAL A 53 3.42 -27.18 9.98
N SER A 54 2.86 -26.16 9.32
CA SER A 54 1.46 -25.76 9.45
C SER A 54 0.48 -26.77 8.85
N MET A 55 0.95 -27.53 7.86
CA MET A 55 0.14 -28.28 6.90
C MET A 55 -0.86 -27.42 6.14
N GLU A 56 -0.67 -26.10 6.08
CA GLU A 56 -1.62 -25.18 5.45
C GLU A 56 -1.15 -24.81 4.03
N PRO A 57 -2.01 -24.95 2.99
CA PRO A 57 -1.62 -24.69 1.61
C PRO A 57 -1.46 -23.18 1.30
N HIS A 58 -1.75 -22.29 2.26
CA HIS A 58 -1.64 -20.83 2.14
C HIS A 58 -2.40 -20.24 0.94
N HIS A 59 -3.56 -20.81 0.61
CA HIS A 59 -4.42 -20.35 -0.49
C HIS A 59 -5.21 -19.06 -0.19
N GLY A 60 -4.92 -18.38 0.93
CA GLY A 60 -5.51 -17.09 1.29
C GLY A 60 -6.91 -17.17 1.91
N VAL A 61 -7.41 -18.37 2.19
CA VAL A 61 -8.62 -18.68 2.96
C VAL A 61 -8.26 -19.72 4.03
N PRO A 62 -8.97 -19.83 5.17
CA PRO A 62 -8.67 -20.87 6.16
C PRO A 62 -9.23 -22.23 5.73
N GLY A 63 -8.71 -23.31 6.34
CA GLY A 63 -9.27 -24.64 6.17
C GLY A 63 -10.74 -24.74 6.64
N GLN A 64 -11.50 -25.62 6.01
CA GLN A 64 -12.87 -25.94 6.33
C GLN A 64 -12.96 -26.55 7.73
N THR A 65 -13.92 -26.07 8.53
CA THR A 65 -14.22 -26.56 9.88
C THR A 65 -15.34 -27.60 9.91
N THR A 66 -16.02 -27.78 8.77
CA THR A 66 -17.04 -28.82 8.58
C THR A 66 -16.41 -30.20 8.51
N GLN A 67 -17.22 -31.25 8.75
CA GLN A 67 -16.76 -32.63 8.62
C GLN A 67 -16.17 -32.88 7.23
N SER A 68 -14.96 -33.45 7.18
CA SER A 68 -14.26 -33.71 5.93
C SER A 68 -14.89 -34.88 5.16
N PRO A 69 -15.08 -34.76 3.83
CA PRO A 69 -15.45 -35.89 2.99
C PRO A 69 -14.27 -36.84 2.69
N PHE A 70 -13.07 -36.49 3.16
CA PHE A 70 -11.82 -37.23 2.96
C PHE A 70 -11.35 -37.90 4.23
N HIS A 71 -10.76 -39.09 4.11
CA HIS A 71 -10.22 -39.83 5.25
C HIS A 71 -8.96 -40.59 4.87
N LEU A 72 -8.12 -40.83 5.87
CA LEU A 72 -6.94 -41.69 5.76
C LEU A 72 -7.26 -43.08 6.31
N ALA A 73 -6.71 -44.10 5.67
CA ALA A 73 -6.75 -45.48 6.15
C ALA A 73 -5.38 -46.14 6.01
N SER A 74 -5.06 -47.06 6.90
CA SER A 74 -3.86 -47.91 6.83
C SER A 74 -4.30 -49.38 6.74
N ASN A 75 -3.46 -50.22 6.13
CA ASN A 75 -3.74 -51.66 6.01
C ASN A 75 -3.51 -52.45 7.32
N THR A 76 -2.86 -51.85 8.31
CA THR A 76 -2.59 -52.45 9.63
C THR A 76 -2.71 -51.39 10.74
N SER A 77 -2.93 -51.85 11.98
CA SER A 77 -2.89 -51.04 13.20
C SER A 77 -1.57 -51.20 13.98
N THR A 78 -0.70 -52.12 13.57
CA THR A 78 0.60 -52.37 14.20
C THR A 78 1.72 -52.47 13.17
N PHE A 79 2.95 -52.11 13.57
CA PHE A 79 4.14 -52.18 12.71
C PHE A 79 5.40 -52.54 13.52
N SER A 80 6.46 -52.95 12.85
CA SER A 80 7.81 -53.17 13.39
C SER A 80 8.80 -52.21 12.70
N PRO A 81 9.97 -51.90 13.30
CA PRO A 81 11.00 -51.14 12.61
C PRO A 81 11.35 -51.75 11.25
N GLY A 82 11.42 -50.92 10.21
CA GLY A 82 11.67 -51.35 8.83
C GLY A 82 10.44 -51.83 8.03
N ASP A 83 9.25 -51.91 8.65
CA ASP A 83 8.03 -52.30 7.94
C ASP A 83 7.60 -51.27 6.88
N HIS A 84 6.91 -51.77 5.85
CA HIS A 84 6.32 -50.99 4.78
C HIS A 84 4.79 -51.05 4.87
N ILE A 85 4.17 -49.93 5.25
CA ILE A 85 2.74 -49.84 5.53
C ILE A 85 2.02 -49.11 4.41
N GLN A 86 0.94 -49.69 3.89
CA GLN A 86 0.12 -49.02 2.88
C GLN A 86 -0.80 -48.02 3.56
N VAL A 87 -0.77 -46.77 3.09
CA VAL A 87 -1.62 -45.67 3.54
C VAL A 87 -2.43 -45.16 2.35
N THR A 88 -3.74 -45.12 2.51
CA THR A 88 -4.69 -44.68 1.49
C THR A 88 -5.37 -43.40 1.94
N LEU A 89 -5.35 -42.38 1.08
CA LEU A 89 -6.18 -41.18 1.18
C LEU A 89 -7.34 -41.33 0.20
N SER A 90 -8.57 -41.34 0.69
CA SER A 90 -9.79 -41.53 -0.09
C SER A 90 -10.85 -40.48 0.22
N GLY A 91 -11.66 -40.12 -0.78
CA GLY A 91 -12.74 -39.15 -0.68
C GLY A 91 -14.06 -39.64 -1.26
N THR A 92 -15.18 -39.17 -0.70
CA THR A 92 -16.51 -39.32 -1.32
C THR A 92 -16.72 -38.33 -2.48
N SER A 93 -15.86 -37.32 -2.59
CA SER A 93 -15.75 -36.36 -3.70
C SER A 93 -14.30 -36.30 -4.20
N TYR A 94 -14.06 -35.57 -5.30
CA TYR A 94 -12.70 -35.38 -5.83
C TYR A 94 -11.91 -34.34 -5.02
N PHE A 95 -10.59 -34.49 -5.03
CA PHE A 95 -9.62 -33.51 -4.54
C PHE A 95 -8.56 -33.19 -5.60
N GLU A 96 -8.09 -31.95 -5.62
CA GLU A 96 -7.14 -31.41 -6.60
C GLU A 96 -5.71 -31.30 -6.00
N GLY A 97 -5.58 -31.39 -4.68
CA GLY A 97 -4.27 -31.39 -4.03
C GLY A 97 -4.28 -32.02 -2.65
N PHE A 98 -3.11 -32.46 -2.19
CA PHE A 98 -2.91 -32.99 -0.85
C PHE A 98 -1.47 -32.79 -0.36
N LEU A 99 -1.29 -32.89 0.96
CA LEU A 99 -0.03 -33.02 1.68
C LEU A 99 -0.19 -34.05 2.80
N LEU A 100 0.61 -35.10 2.81
CA LEU A 100 0.53 -36.22 3.76
C LEU A 100 1.84 -36.38 4.54
N GLN A 101 1.74 -36.59 5.85
CA GLN A 101 2.84 -36.81 6.78
C GLN A 101 2.50 -37.91 7.80
N ALA A 102 3.53 -38.45 8.45
CA ALA A 102 3.42 -39.25 9.67
C ALA A 102 4.12 -38.52 10.82
N ARG A 103 3.52 -38.50 12.01
CA ARG A 103 4.00 -37.79 13.21
C ARG A 103 3.96 -38.70 14.44
N ASP A 104 4.78 -38.38 15.43
CA ASP A 104 4.75 -39.06 16.72
C ASP A 104 3.47 -38.69 17.48
N ALA A 105 2.61 -39.67 17.75
CA ALA A 105 1.33 -39.43 18.41
C ALA A 105 1.44 -39.30 19.94
N SER A 106 2.60 -39.62 20.52
CA SER A 106 2.85 -39.43 21.97
C SER A 106 3.02 -37.96 22.34
N SER A 107 3.26 -37.10 21.35
CA SER A 107 3.40 -35.65 21.48
C SER A 107 2.42 -34.98 20.51
N PRO A 108 1.19 -34.64 20.93
CA PRO A 108 0.13 -34.11 20.05
C PRO A 108 0.51 -32.83 19.30
N ASP A 109 1.43 -32.04 19.86
CA ASP A 109 1.97 -30.81 19.26
C ASP A 109 3.25 -31.04 18.42
N SER A 110 3.65 -32.30 18.22
CA SER A 110 4.87 -32.62 17.48
C SER A 110 4.78 -32.14 16.03
N VAL A 111 5.79 -31.38 15.63
CA VAL A 111 6.00 -30.89 14.27
C VAL A 111 6.95 -31.82 13.49
N PHE A 112 7.59 -32.76 14.19
CA PHE A 112 8.59 -33.66 13.62
C PHE A 112 7.93 -34.79 12.82
N THR A 113 8.47 -35.04 11.63
CA THR A 113 8.01 -36.13 10.75
C THR A 113 8.67 -37.45 11.12
N VAL A 114 7.94 -38.55 11.03
CA VAL A 114 8.42 -39.90 11.37
C VAL A 114 8.45 -40.78 10.13
N GLY A 115 9.59 -41.38 9.83
CA GLY A 115 9.76 -42.29 8.69
C GLY A 115 9.82 -41.59 7.33
N THR A 116 9.70 -42.37 6.26
CA THR A 116 9.72 -41.87 4.87
C THR A 116 8.60 -42.50 4.04
N PHE A 117 8.34 -41.99 2.85
CA PHE A 117 7.34 -42.53 1.95
C PHE A 117 7.94 -43.03 0.63
N THR A 118 7.34 -44.08 0.09
CA THR A 118 7.55 -44.59 -1.25
C THR A 118 6.26 -44.37 -2.06
N LEU A 119 6.41 -43.83 -3.27
CA LEU A 119 5.27 -43.54 -4.15
C LEU A 119 4.80 -44.81 -4.86
N THR A 120 3.50 -45.06 -4.87
CA THR A 120 2.91 -46.09 -5.75
C THR A 120 2.70 -45.57 -7.17
N ASP A 121 2.56 -44.25 -7.32
CA ASP A 121 2.32 -43.57 -8.59
C ASP A 121 3.09 -42.24 -8.65
N SER A 122 4.24 -42.26 -9.33
CA SER A 122 5.09 -41.08 -9.51
C SER A 122 4.58 -40.07 -10.53
N SER A 123 3.50 -40.38 -11.27
CA SER A 123 2.91 -39.45 -12.23
C SER A 123 1.97 -38.46 -11.55
N ARG A 124 1.30 -38.89 -10.46
CA ARG A 124 0.30 -38.10 -9.73
C ARG A 124 0.80 -37.56 -8.38
N ALA A 125 1.87 -38.14 -7.83
CA ALA A 125 2.44 -37.76 -6.54
C ALA A 125 3.96 -37.53 -6.62
N GLN A 126 4.48 -36.75 -5.68
CA GLN A 126 5.90 -36.48 -5.50
C GLN A 126 6.26 -36.50 -4.00
N LEU A 127 7.53 -36.80 -3.74
CA LEU A 127 8.10 -36.75 -2.39
C LEU A 127 8.57 -35.33 -2.07
N LEU A 128 8.36 -34.91 -0.82
CA LEU A 128 8.86 -33.65 -0.29
C LEU A 128 9.88 -33.90 0.83
N THR A 129 10.74 -32.89 1.04
CA THR A 129 11.72 -32.87 2.13
C THR A 129 11.18 -31.99 3.26
N CYS A 130 10.42 -32.55 4.18
CA CYS A 130 10.03 -31.89 5.42
C CYS A 130 11.07 -32.18 6.53
N ASP A 131 11.28 -31.24 7.44
CA ASP A 131 12.18 -31.41 8.60
C ASP A 131 13.60 -31.90 8.23
N LYS A 132 14.14 -31.39 7.11
CA LYS A 132 15.45 -31.79 6.55
C LYS A 132 15.59 -33.29 6.23
N GLN A 133 14.53 -34.07 6.33
CA GLN A 133 14.51 -35.48 5.98
C GLN A 133 13.90 -35.64 4.57
N GLN A 134 14.65 -36.23 3.65
CA GLN A 134 14.18 -36.45 2.29
C GLN A 134 13.11 -37.55 2.27
N GLY A 135 11.98 -37.28 1.61
CA GLY A 135 10.88 -38.25 1.49
C GLY A 135 10.01 -38.37 2.74
N SER A 136 10.08 -37.43 3.68
CA SER A 136 9.28 -37.42 4.91
C SER A 136 7.83 -36.97 4.72
N ALA A 137 7.46 -36.50 3.53
CA ALA A 137 6.09 -36.16 3.17
C ALA A 137 5.79 -36.43 1.69
N VAL A 138 4.50 -36.50 1.36
CA VAL A 138 4.00 -36.72 -0.01
C VAL A 138 3.02 -35.63 -0.41
N SER A 139 3.09 -35.15 -1.64
CA SER A 139 2.13 -34.22 -2.24
C SER A 139 1.82 -34.57 -3.70
N HIS A 140 0.82 -33.91 -4.28
CA HIS A 140 0.42 -34.01 -5.68
C HIS A 140 1.44 -33.39 -6.65
N THR A 141 1.41 -33.73 -7.94
CA THR A 141 2.26 -33.13 -9.00
C THR A 141 1.54 -32.10 -9.89
N SER A 142 0.20 -32.11 -9.90
CA SER A 142 -0.68 -31.25 -10.71
C SER A 142 -2.04 -31.07 -10.02
N ASP A 143 -2.89 -30.17 -10.52
CA ASP A 143 -4.30 -29.99 -10.13
C ASP A 143 -5.25 -31.06 -10.69
N ALA A 144 -4.72 -32.18 -11.17
CA ALA A 144 -5.53 -33.29 -11.65
C ALA A 144 -6.44 -33.81 -10.53
N ARG A 145 -7.72 -33.98 -10.85
CA ARG A 145 -8.72 -34.47 -9.90
C ARG A 145 -8.47 -35.93 -9.51
N LEU A 146 -8.41 -36.20 -8.21
CA LEU A 146 -8.19 -37.51 -7.60
C LEU A 146 -9.37 -37.85 -6.70
N THR A 147 -9.75 -39.12 -6.65
CA THR A 147 -10.67 -39.66 -5.62
C THR A 147 -9.93 -40.51 -4.60
N GLU A 148 -8.74 -40.99 -4.97
CA GLU A 148 -7.90 -41.86 -4.16
C GLU A 148 -6.41 -41.63 -4.47
N MET A 149 -5.59 -41.68 -3.43
CA MET A 149 -4.14 -41.73 -3.51
C MET A 149 -3.61 -42.79 -2.53
N VAL A 150 -2.78 -43.70 -3.02
CA VAL A 150 -2.15 -44.75 -2.22
C VAL A 150 -0.65 -44.50 -2.13
N VAL A 151 -0.09 -44.55 -0.93
CA VAL A 151 1.36 -44.43 -0.70
C VAL A 151 1.82 -45.53 0.24
N ILE A 152 3.12 -45.81 0.23
CA ILE A 152 3.73 -46.73 1.18
C ILE A 152 4.54 -45.90 2.18
N TRP A 153 4.25 -46.02 3.46
CA TRP A 153 5.05 -45.46 4.54
C TRP A 153 6.09 -46.48 5.00
N ASN A 154 7.34 -46.06 5.08
CA ASN A 154 8.48 -46.86 5.50
C ASN A 154 8.83 -46.50 6.96
N ALA A 155 8.65 -47.46 7.87
CA ALA A 155 8.97 -47.29 9.27
C ALA A 155 10.50 -47.13 9.46
N PRO A 156 10.96 -46.15 10.26
CA PRO A 156 12.38 -45.98 10.53
C PRO A 156 12.91 -47.11 11.44
N GLU A 157 14.24 -47.28 11.50
CA GLU A 157 14.92 -48.26 12.37
C GLU A 157 14.68 -48.03 13.87
N ALA A 158 14.46 -46.77 14.26
CA ALA A 158 14.16 -46.36 15.63
C ALA A 158 12.85 -45.54 15.67
N PRO A 159 11.67 -46.18 15.56
CA PRO A 159 10.39 -45.47 15.56
C PRO A 159 9.93 -45.15 17.00
N PRO A 160 9.09 -44.10 17.18
CA PRO A 160 8.35 -43.91 18.43
C PRO A 160 7.33 -45.04 18.63
N SER A 161 6.85 -45.22 19.86
CA SER A 161 5.93 -46.31 20.22
C SER A 161 4.55 -46.19 19.56
N VAL A 162 4.18 -44.99 19.11
CA VAL A 162 2.90 -44.68 18.47
C VAL A 162 3.08 -43.63 17.37
N VAL A 163 2.50 -43.89 16.20
CA VAL A 163 2.58 -43.01 15.03
C VAL A 163 1.18 -42.67 14.54
N GLN A 164 0.94 -41.41 14.18
CA GLN A 164 -0.30 -40.97 13.56
C GLN A 164 -0.04 -40.39 12.17
N PHE A 165 -0.84 -40.81 11.19
CA PHE A 165 -0.86 -40.20 9.87
C PHE A 165 -1.72 -38.94 9.87
N VAL A 166 -1.27 -37.88 9.23
CA VAL A 166 -1.96 -36.59 9.17
C VAL A 166 -1.93 -36.06 7.74
N ALA A 167 -3.06 -35.60 7.23
CA ALA A 167 -3.16 -35.05 5.88
C ALA A 167 -3.83 -33.67 5.82
N THR A 168 -3.44 -32.90 4.83
CA THR A 168 -4.20 -31.77 4.33
C THR A 168 -4.69 -32.10 2.94
N VAL A 169 -5.98 -31.83 2.68
CA VAL A 169 -6.64 -32.19 1.42
C VAL A 169 -7.33 -30.96 0.85
N VAL A 170 -7.03 -30.65 -0.41
CA VAL A 170 -7.57 -29.52 -1.17
C VAL A 170 -8.59 -30.06 -2.16
N ALA A 171 -9.88 -29.84 -1.89
CA ALA A 171 -10.94 -30.17 -2.83
C ALA A 171 -10.95 -29.21 -4.03
N HIS A 172 -10.71 -27.93 -3.76
CA HIS A 172 -10.59 -26.84 -4.72
C HIS A 172 -9.70 -25.75 -4.12
N TYR A 173 -9.19 -24.79 -4.93
CA TYR A 173 -8.26 -23.75 -4.48
C TYR A 173 -8.63 -23.11 -3.13
N ASP A 174 -9.90 -22.78 -2.91
CA ASP A 174 -10.42 -22.16 -1.68
C ASP A 174 -11.14 -23.12 -0.72
N THR A 175 -11.18 -24.41 -1.03
CA THR A 175 -11.91 -25.43 -0.25
C THR A 175 -10.97 -26.56 0.12
N PHE A 176 -10.48 -26.56 1.35
CA PHE A 176 -9.52 -27.55 1.83
C PHE A 176 -9.65 -27.83 3.32
N TRP A 177 -9.17 -28.98 3.79
CA TRP A 177 -9.15 -29.36 5.20
C TRP A 177 -7.70 -29.55 5.63
N VAL A 178 -7.34 -29.01 6.79
CA VAL A 178 -5.97 -29.00 7.31
C VAL A 178 -5.86 -29.95 8.50
N LYS A 179 -4.75 -30.68 8.60
CA LYS A 179 -4.44 -31.59 9.72
C LYS A 179 -5.56 -32.60 10.01
N LEU A 180 -6.13 -33.20 8.96
CA LEU A 180 -7.06 -34.32 9.10
C LEU A 180 -6.38 -35.48 9.84
N PRO A 181 -6.92 -35.91 10.99
CA PRO A 181 -6.37 -37.02 11.73
C PRO A 181 -6.62 -38.33 10.99
N GLY A 182 -5.56 -39.08 10.73
CA GLY A 182 -5.60 -40.43 10.19
C GLY A 182 -5.44 -41.51 11.26
N PRO A 183 -5.28 -42.78 10.85
CA PRO A 183 -5.15 -43.90 11.75
C PRO A 183 -3.88 -43.77 12.61
N VAL A 184 -4.01 -44.23 13.85
CA VAL A 184 -2.90 -44.34 14.81
C VAL A 184 -2.43 -45.80 14.79
N ILE A 185 -1.13 -46.02 14.61
CA ILE A 185 -0.51 -47.34 14.56
C ILE A 185 0.54 -47.50 15.65
N HIS A 186 0.69 -48.73 16.17
CA HIS A 186 1.55 -49.04 17.32
C HIS A 186 2.71 -49.97 16.96
N VAL A 187 3.83 -49.85 17.67
CA VAL A 187 4.93 -50.82 17.54
C VAL A 187 4.48 -52.18 18.09
N SER A 188 4.72 -53.25 17.32
CA SER A 188 4.35 -54.63 17.65
C SER A 188 5.01 -55.07 18.95
N GLY A 189 4.23 -55.60 19.89
CA GLY A 189 4.70 -56.02 21.21
C GLY A 189 4.54 -54.98 22.33
N VAL A 190 3.99 -53.80 22.04
CA VAL A 190 3.56 -52.81 23.06
C VAL A 190 2.07 -52.99 23.33
N THR A 191 1.69 -53.36 24.55
CA THR A 191 0.27 -53.45 24.97
C THR A 191 -0.36 -52.05 24.96
N PRO A 192 -1.55 -51.86 24.38
CA PRO A 192 -2.26 -50.58 24.47
C PRO A 192 -2.50 -50.23 25.94
N HIS A 193 -2.16 -49.01 26.34
CA HIS A 193 -2.67 -48.48 27.61
C HIS A 193 -4.20 -48.46 27.51
N PRO A 194 -4.96 -48.93 28.53
CA PRO A 194 -6.41 -48.95 28.44
C PRO A 194 -6.94 -47.54 28.17
N PRO A 195 -8.10 -47.39 27.50
CA PRO A 195 -8.71 -46.09 27.28
C PRO A 195 -8.90 -45.46 28.66
N GLN A 196 -8.21 -44.35 28.93
CA GLN A 196 -8.60 -43.51 30.05
C GLN A 196 -10.05 -43.13 29.81
N SER A 197 -10.94 -43.68 30.64
CA SER A 197 -12.31 -43.24 30.73
C SER A 197 -12.29 -41.72 30.87
N PRO A 198 -13.22 -41.00 30.23
CA PRO A 198 -13.22 -39.55 30.23
C PRO A 198 -13.20 -39.08 31.67
N VAL A 199 -12.07 -38.49 32.06
CA VAL A 199 -12.02 -37.63 33.25
C VAL A 199 -13.17 -36.65 33.03
N PRO A 200 -14.15 -36.54 33.94
CA PRO A 200 -15.14 -35.51 33.82
C PRO A 200 -14.36 -34.20 33.77
N SER A 201 -14.38 -33.57 32.59
CA SER A 201 -13.97 -32.19 32.42
C SER A 201 -14.52 -31.42 33.61
N PRO A 202 -13.76 -30.50 34.22
CA PRO A 202 -14.39 -29.57 35.14
C PRO A 202 -15.62 -29.04 34.41
N SER A 203 -16.79 -29.17 35.05
CA SER A 203 -18.04 -28.61 34.55
C SER A 203 -17.75 -27.26 33.91
N PRO A 204 -18.44 -26.88 32.81
CA PRO A 204 -18.42 -25.50 32.34
C PRO A 204 -18.88 -24.62 33.50
N GLY A 205 -17.90 -24.14 34.27
CA GLY A 205 -18.09 -23.31 35.42
C GLY A 205 -18.59 -22.02 34.85
N HIS A 206 -19.90 -21.83 34.98
CA HIS A 206 -20.60 -20.61 34.63
C HIS A 206 -20.45 -20.22 33.14
N MET A 207 -21.50 -20.47 32.36
CA MET A 207 -21.85 -19.47 31.35
C MET A 207 -22.17 -18.17 32.08
N THR A 208 -21.14 -17.38 32.42
CA THR A 208 -21.31 -15.94 32.42
C THR A 208 -21.72 -15.60 30.99
N THR A 209 -22.89 -14.99 30.89
CA THR A 209 -23.41 -14.17 29.81
C THR A 209 -22.36 -13.81 28.76
N ALA A 210 -22.71 -13.92 27.47
CA ALA A 210 -21.86 -13.54 26.33
C ALA A 210 -20.96 -12.32 26.65
N PRO A 211 -19.68 -12.30 26.20
CA PRO A 211 -18.69 -11.25 26.45
C PRO A 211 -19.03 -9.93 25.72
N ASN A 212 -20.30 -9.51 25.78
CA ASN A 212 -20.84 -8.32 25.17
C ASN A 212 -20.58 -7.12 26.06
N LEU A 213 -20.06 -6.06 25.47
CA LEU A 213 -19.95 -4.75 26.13
C LEU A 213 -21.35 -4.22 26.49
N PRO A 214 -21.52 -3.59 27.67
CA PRO A 214 -22.81 -3.08 28.14
C PRO A 214 -23.35 -1.90 27.32
N GLY A 215 -22.49 -1.24 26.54
CA GLY A 215 -22.84 -0.09 25.71
C GLY A 215 -21.67 0.35 24.82
N PRO A 216 -21.85 1.41 24.02
CA PRO A 216 -20.78 1.98 23.22
C PRO A 216 -19.75 2.68 24.13
N PHE A 217 -18.50 2.73 23.68
CA PHE A 217 -17.50 3.59 24.33
C PHE A 217 -17.85 5.06 24.16
N VAL A 218 -17.26 5.90 25.02
CA VAL A 218 -17.35 7.37 24.97
C VAL A 218 -15.95 7.98 25.04
N SER A 219 -15.80 9.15 24.45
CA SER A 219 -14.55 9.92 24.48
C SER A 219 -14.33 10.71 25.78
N ASP A 220 -15.34 10.73 26.67
CA ASP A 220 -15.23 11.36 27.98
C ASP A 220 -14.03 10.84 28.79
N GLY A 221 -13.30 11.77 29.39
CA GLY A 221 -12.08 11.46 30.14
C GLY A 221 -10.80 11.41 29.30
N CYS A 222 -10.87 11.52 27.96
CA CYS A 222 -9.69 11.64 27.12
C CYS A 222 -8.84 12.87 27.51
N GLY A 223 -7.55 12.66 27.81
CA GLY A 223 -6.64 13.69 28.29
C GLY A 223 -6.75 14.02 29.78
N GLN A 224 -7.66 13.36 30.52
CA GLN A 224 -7.85 13.59 31.96
C GLN A 224 -7.69 12.31 32.76
N SER A 225 -8.49 11.28 32.46
CA SER A 225 -8.44 9.96 33.10
C SER A 225 -7.86 8.88 32.20
N LYS A 226 -7.92 9.07 30.88
CA LYS A 226 -7.40 8.13 29.88
C LYS A 226 -6.66 8.83 28.75
N SER A 227 -5.64 8.18 28.19
CA SER A 227 -5.02 8.63 26.95
C SER A 227 -5.83 8.15 25.76
N CYS A 228 -5.99 9.00 24.74
CA CYS A 228 -6.78 8.68 23.56
C CYS A 228 -6.08 9.07 22.28
N LEU A 229 -6.27 8.27 21.23
CA LEU A 229 -5.97 8.62 19.84
C LEU A 229 -7.27 8.55 19.03
N LEU A 230 -7.64 9.68 18.43
CA LEU A 230 -8.93 9.90 17.76
C LEU A 230 -8.72 10.34 16.30
N ASP A 231 -9.51 9.78 15.38
CA ASP A 231 -9.60 10.22 13.98
C ASP A 231 -11.06 10.17 13.49
N PRO A 232 -11.71 11.32 13.21
CA PRO A 232 -11.16 12.69 13.30
C PRO A 232 -10.96 13.17 14.76
N PRO A 233 -10.09 14.17 15.00
CA PRO A 233 -9.86 14.69 16.34
C PRO A 233 -11.14 15.21 17.01
N GLY A 234 -11.44 14.72 18.21
CA GLY A 234 -12.60 15.13 19.00
C GLY A 234 -13.93 14.43 18.63
N CYS A 235 -13.90 13.40 17.78
CA CYS A 235 -15.08 12.55 17.58
C CYS A 235 -15.43 11.74 18.83
N ASP A 236 -16.70 11.37 18.99
CA ASP A 236 -17.15 10.48 20.05
C ASP A 236 -17.63 9.14 19.44
N PRO A 237 -17.10 7.98 19.85
CA PRO A 237 -17.48 6.67 19.31
C PRO A 237 -18.93 6.26 19.62
N LYS A 238 -19.64 6.95 20.53
CA LYS A 238 -21.07 6.76 20.77
C LYS A 238 -21.94 7.46 19.73
N ASP A 239 -21.55 8.67 19.34
CA ASP A 239 -22.37 9.56 18.52
C ASP A 239 -21.95 9.56 17.04
N ASP A 240 -20.68 9.23 16.74
CA ASP A 240 -20.12 9.18 15.39
C ASP A 240 -19.67 7.77 15.00
N PRO A 241 -20.37 7.08 14.07
CA PRO A 241 -19.99 5.74 13.61
C PRO A 241 -18.68 5.72 12.80
N HIS A 242 -18.17 6.88 12.36
CA HIS A 242 -16.90 7.00 11.65
C HIS A 242 -15.71 7.29 12.57
N CYS A 243 -15.94 7.40 13.88
CA CYS A 243 -14.90 7.71 14.84
C CYS A 243 -13.95 6.52 15.04
N PHE A 244 -12.69 6.71 14.65
CA PHE A 244 -11.60 5.82 15.01
C PHE A 244 -11.11 6.20 16.41
N PHE A 245 -11.20 5.25 17.33
CA PHE A 245 -10.94 5.46 18.74
C PHE A 245 -10.04 4.37 19.28
N LEU A 246 -8.96 4.80 19.92
CA LEU A 246 -8.10 3.98 20.77
C LEU A 246 -7.96 4.71 22.11
N SER A 247 -8.29 4.04 23.21
CA SER A 247 -8.04 4.53 24.57
C SER A 247 -7.10 3.61 25.34
N MET A 248 -6.34 4.21 26.25
CA MET A 248 -5.38 3.55 27.13
C MET A 248 -5.54 4.13 28.54
N SER A 249 -5.85 3.26 29.50
CA SER A 249 -6.09 3.65 30.89
C SER A 249 -5.35 2.72 31.84
N PRO A 250 -4.27 3.17 32.50
CA PRO A 250 -3.61 2.40 33.55
C PRO A 250 -4.57 2.11 34.70
N GLU A 251 -4.58 0.88 35.20
CA GLU A 251 -5.43 0.48 36.34
C GLU A 251 -4.86 1.05 37.65
N THR A 252 -5.63 1.90 38.32
CA THR A 252 -5.27 2.48 39.62
C THR A 252 -5.57 1.49 40.75
N PRO A 253 -4.77 1.44 41.84
CA PRO A 253 -3.72 2.40 42.22
C PRO A 253 -2.30 2.06 41.75
N ASP A 254 -2.01 0.81 41.38
CA ASP A 254 -0.64 0.32 41.23
C ASP A 254 -0.10 0.39 39.79
N ASN A 255 -0.93 0.76 38.80
CA ASN A 255 -0.60 0.83 37.38
C ASN A 255 0.07 -0.46 36.85
N THR A 256 -0.35 -1.61 37.37
CA THR A 256 0.21 -2.93 37.03
C THR A 256 -0.32 -3.47 35.71
N SER A 257 -1.47 -2.96 35.28
CA SER A 257 -2.21 -3.33 34.06
C SER A 257 -2.72 -2.07 33.37
N VAL A 258 -2.98 -2.19 32.07
CA VAL A 258 -3.57 -1.15 31.23
C VAL A 258 -4.80 -1.71 30.54
N VAL A 259 -5.91 -0.97 30.64
CA VAL A 259 -7.13 -1.23 29.88
C VAL A 259 -7.04 -0.51 28.54
N PHE A 260 -7.28 -1.27 27.46
CA PHE A 260 -7.38 -0.77 26.11
C PHE A 260 -8.83 -0.83 25.63
N GLU A 261 -9.29 0.23 24.98
CA GLU A 261 -10.58 0.27 24.29
C GLU A 261 -10.35 0.65 22.83
N LEU A 262 -10.93 -0.11 21.91
CA LEU A 262 -10.83 0.12 20.47
C LEU A 262 -12.21 0.19 19.85
N SER A 263 -12.44 1.20 19.01
CA SER A 263 -13.67 1.32 18.21
C SER A 263 -13.36 1.93 16.85
N ALA A 264 -13.83 1.31 15.77
CA ALA A 264 -13.82 1.92 14.44
C ALA A 264 -14.81 1.19 13.51
N PRO A 265 -15.30 1.85 12.45
CA PRO A 265 -16.04 1.17 11.39
C PRO A 265 -15.12 0.19 10.66
N ALA A 266 -15.49 -1.09 10.57
CA ALA A 266 -14.67 -2.08 9.90
C ALA A 266 -15.49 -3.28 9.37
N ASP A 267 -15.27 -3.59 8.09
CA ASP A 267 -15.85 -4.77 7.45
C ASP A 267 -15.30 -6.09 8.03
N GLY A 268 -14.13 -6.07 8.67
CA GLY A 268 -13.64 -7.27 9.32
C GLY A 268 -12.60 -7.14 10.41
N TYR A 269 -11.74 -6.12 10.48
CA TYR A 269 -10.90 -5.96 11.68
C TYR A 269 -10.53 -4.51 12.00
N ILE A 270 -10.25 -4.28 13.28
CA ILE A 270 -9.57 -3.09 13.79
C ILE A 270 -8.34 -3.55 14.58
N ALA A 271 -7.24 -2.82 14.49
CA ALA A 271 -6.02 -3.15 15.19
C ALA A 271 -5.25 -1.89 15.56
N PHE A 272 -4.54 -1.94 16.68
CA PHE A 272 -3.49 -0.99 16.99
C PHE A 272 -2.15 -1.70 17.14
N ALA A 273 -1.05 -0.95 16.98
CA ALA A 273 0.27 -1.47 17.22
C ALA A 273 1.15 -0.48 17.97
N LEU A 274 2.07 -1.01 18.77
CA LEU A 274 3.16 -0.29 19.41
C LEU A 274 4.40 -0.42 18.53
N SER A 275 4.97 0.71 18.12
CA SER A 275 6.14 0.74 17.24
C SER A 275 7.22 1.66 17.77
N TRP A 276 8.48 1.29 17.51
CA TRP A 276 9.64 2.12 17.82
C TRP A 276 9.84 3.25 16.80
N ASP A 277 9.26 3.15 15.61
CA ASP A 277 9.40 4.14 14.55
C ASP A 277 8.05 4.45 13.88
N THR A 278 8.08 5.20 12.78
CA THR A 278 6.87 5.56 12.01
C THR A 278 6.70 4.67 10.78
N TRP A 279 7.32 3.49 10.78
CA TRP A 279 7.37 2.56 9.67
C TRP A 279 6.85 1.18 10.08
N MET A 280 5.61 0.90 9.68
CA MET A 280 4.98 -0.40 9.92
C MET A 280 5.88 -1.56 9.45
N GLY A 281 6.16 -2.46 10.38
CA GLY A 281 7.20 -3.46 10.22
C GLY A 281 7.35 -4.34 11.46
N ASN A 282 8.15 -3.89 12.41
CA ASN A 282 8.53 -4.66 13.60
C ASN A 282 7.77 -4.12 14.81
N ASP A 283 6.50 -4.51 14.90
CA ASP A 283 5.51 -3.89 15.79
C ASP A 283 4.80 -4.94 16.66
N ASP A 284 4.48 -4.57 17.90
CA ASP A 284 3.61 -5.36 18.79
C ASP A 284 2.15 -4.96 18.55
N VAL A 285 1.38 -5.89 18.00
CA VAL A 285 0.05 -5.64 17.41
C VAL A 285 -1.05 -6.26 18.26
N TYR A 286 -2.14 -5.53 18.41
CA TYR A 286 -3.36 -6.00 19.08
C TYR A 286 -4.52 -5.79 18.14
N MET A 287 -5.32 -6.83 17.93
CA MET A 287 -6.34 -6.86 16.91
C MET A 287 -7.67 -7.40 17.40
N CYS A 288 -8.72 -6.89 16.79
CA CYS A 288 -10.08 -7.31 16.93
C CYS A 288 -10.61 -7.68 15.56
N VAL A 289 -10.82 -8.97 15.36
CA VAL A 289 -11.14 -9.56 14.07
C VAL A 289 -12.53 -10.18 14.13
N LYS A 290 -13.41 -9.75 13.25
CA LYS A 290 -14.73 -10.34 13.04
C LYS A 290 -14.58 -11.79 12.59
N ALA A 291 -15.15 -12.71 13.35
CA ALA A 291 -15.13 -14.14 13.11
C ALA A 291 -16.56 -14.70 13.27
N GLY A 292 -17.26 -14.90 12.16
CA GLY A 292 -18.68 -15.22 12.16
C GLY A 292 -19.52 -14.06 12.72
N GLU A 293 -20.37 -14.36 13.70
CA GLU A 293 -21.19 -13.38 14.44
C GLU A 293 -20.44 -12.72 15.61
N GLY A 294 -19.20 -13.17 15.89
CA GLY A 294 -18.40 -12.69 17.01
C GLY A 294 -17.18 -11.87 16.62
N VAL A 295 -16.47 -11.39 17.63
CA VAL A 295 -15.16 -10.73 17.47
C VAL A 295 -14.11 -11.49 18.27
N SER A 296 -13.06 -11.92 17.59
CA SER A 296 -11.85 -12.48 18.20
C SER A 296 -10.90 -11.34 18.54
N VAL A 297 -10.49 -11.25 19.80
CA VAL A 297 -9.43 -10.34 20.24
C VAL A 297 -8.15 -11.14 20.37
N SER A 298 -7.04 -10.66 19.83
CA SER A 298 -5.74 -11.32 19.94
C SER A 298 -4.61 -10.30 19.91
N ALA A 299 -3.46 -10.73 20.40
CA ALA A 299 -2.20 -10.06 20.23
C ALA A 299 -1.28 -10.84 19.29
N ALA A 300 -0.40 -10.14 18.60
CA ALA A 300 0.47 -10.67 17.56
C ALA A 300 1.73 -9.82 17.40
N LEU A 301 2.71 -10.34 16.67
CA LEU A 301 3.90 -9.59 16.25
C LEU A 301 3.92 -9.43 14.74
N ASN A 302 4.30 -8.24 14.26
CA ASN A 302 4.64 -8.07 12.85
C ASN A 302 6.15 -8.13 12.67
N THR A 303 6.59 -8.78 11.60
CA THR A 303 7.98 -8.73 11.13
C THR A 303 8.02 -8.22 9.69
N GLY A 304 8.41 -6.96 9.51
CA GLY A 304 8.26 -6.29 8.22
C GLY A 304 6.79 -6.13 7.81
N ARG A 305 6.52 -6.03 6.50
CA ARG A 305 5.16 -5.80 5.97
C ARG A 305 4.48 -7.12 5.58
N THR A 306 4.42 -8.06 6.51
CA THR A 306 3.80 -9.39 6.36
C THR A 306 2.50 -9.47 7.17
N HIS A 307 1.87 -10.65 7.18
CA HIS A 307 0.75 -10.91 8.08
C HIS A 307 1.26 -11.04 9.53
N PRO A 308 0.46 -10.66 10.54
CA PRO A 308 0.85 -10.81 11.93
C PRO A 308 1.05 -12.29 12.31
N GLU A 309 2.18 -12.56 12.96
CA GLU A 309 2.61 -13.85 13.50
C GLU A 309 2.23 -13.95 14.99
N ASP A 310 2.27 -15.16 15.56
CA ASP A 310 2.03 -15.42 16.99
C ASP A 310 0.69 -14.91 17.56
N GLN A 311 -0.37 -15.02 16.75
CA GLN A 311 -1.72 -14.62 17.14
C GLN A 311 -2.21 -15.44 18.33
N SER A 312 -2.30 -14.82 19.51
CA SER A 312 -2.77 -15.46 20.74
C SER A 312 -3.56 -14.49 21.63
N GLN A 313 -4.40 -15.03 22.50
CA GLN A 313 -5.00 -14.27 23.61
C GLN A 313 -4.12 -14.26 24.86
N SER A 314 -2.94 -14.86 24.78
CA SER A 314 -2.06 -14.98 25.92
C SER A 314 -1.58 -13.58 26.35
N GLY A 315 -1.60 -13.36 27.67
CA GLY A 315 -1.33 -12.05 28.28
C GLY A 315 -2.51 -11.05 28.25
N LEU A 316 -3.67 -11.39 27.67
CA LEU A 316 -4.87 -10.53 27.65
C LEU A 316 -5.90 -11.02 28.67
N ASN A 317 -6.44 -10.09 29.46
CA ASN A 317 -7.44 -10.32 30.50
C ASN A 317 -8.71 -9.50 30.23
N PHE A 318 -9.84 -9.89 30.83
CA PHE A 318 -11.12 -9.15 30.79
C PHE A 318 -11.57 -8.75 29.37
N VAL A 319 -11.40 -9.67 28.42
CA VAL A 319 -11.77 -9.47 27.01
C VAL A 319 -13.29 -9.35 26.88
N SER A 320 -13.74 -8.29 26.23
CA SER A 320 -15.14 -8.06 25.87
C SER A 320 -15.23 -7.30 24.55
N TRP A 321 -16.32 -7.47 23.82
CA TRP A 321 -16.48 -6.87 22.50
C TRP A 321 -17.94 -6.54 22.19
N ARG A 322 -18.15 -5.78 21.12
CA ARG A 322 -19.47 -5.48 20.57
C ARG A 322 -19.33 -5.27 19.07
N LEU A 323 -20.26 -5.85 18.32
CA LEU A 323 -20.40 -5.66 16.89
C LEU A 323 -21.81 -5.12 16.63
N ALA A 324 -21.93 -3.84 16.29
CA ALA A 324 -23.20 -3.19 16.03
C ALA A 324 -23.03 -2.15 14.93
N ASP A 325 -23.99 -2.07 14.00
CA ASP A 325 -24.05 -1.03 12.96
C ASP A 325 -22.76 -0.92 12.09
N GLY A 326 -22.06 -2.03 11.89
CA GLY A 326 -20.80 -2.07 11.13
C GLY A 326 -19.57 -1.56 11.91
N VAL A 327 -19.72 -1.27 13.20
CA VAL A 327 -18.65 -0.84 14.10
C VAL A 327 -18.20 -2.02 14.96
N ILE A 328 -16.88 -2.27 14.96
CA ILE A 328 -16.25 -3.22 15.87
C ILE A 328 -15.80 -2.45 17.11
N GLN A 329 -16.15 -2.94 18.29
CA GLN A 329 -15.71 -2.42 19.58
C GLN A 329 -15.10 -3.54 20.41
N CYS A 330 -13.96 -3.29 21.02
CA CYS A 330 -13.30 -4.24 21.92
C CYS A 330 -12.70 -3.56 23.12
N ARG A 331 -12.70 -4.29 24.24
CA ARG A 331 -12.01 -3.93 25.46
C ARG A 331 -11.25 -5.14 25.99
N PHE A 332 -10.04 -4.90 26.45
CA PHE A 332 -9.23 -5.89 27.17
C PHE A 332 -8.25 -5.18 28.10
N SER A 333 -7.75 -5.90 29.09
CA SER A 333 -6.69 -5.46 30.00
C SER A 333 -5.42 -6.26 29.76
N ARG A 334 -4.27 -5.61 29.85
CA ARG A 334 -2.95 -6.25 29.69
C ARG A 334 -2.01 -5.80 30.80
N PRO A 335 -1.27 -6.70 31.45
CA PRO A 335 -0.19 -6.32 32.37
C PRO A 335 0.85 -5.42 31.69
N VAL A 336 1.46 -4.51 32.46
CA VAL A 336 2.52 -3.61 31.96
C VAL A 336 3.74 -4.39 31.49
N LYS A 337 4.12 -5.41 32.26
CA LYS A 337 5.17 -6.37 31.93
C LYS A 337 4.57 -7.76 31.81
N LEU A 338 4.85 -8.45 30.72
CA LEU A 338 4.43 -9.84 30.56
C LEU A 338 5.45 -10.76 31.25
N SER A 339 4.98 -11.89 31.79
CA SER A 339 5.88 -12.88 32.41
C SER A 339 6.85 -13.46 31.38
N ASN A 340 7.98 -14.03 31.83
CA ASN A 340 9.08 -14.60 31.00
C ASN A 340 8.68 -15.65 29.94
N LYS A 341 7.40 -15.96 29.77
CA LYS A 341 6.87 -16.85 28.73
C LYS A 341 6.66 -16.16 27.37
N GLU A 342 6.69 -14.82 27.31
CA GLU A 342 6.52 -14.04 26.06
C GLU A 342 7.61 -12.95 25.91
N PRO A 343 8.89 -13.33 25.71
CA PRO A 343 10.03 -12.40 25.73
C PRO A 343 10.03 -11.36 24.59
N ASP A 344 9.34 -11.61 23.49
CA ASP A 344 9.35 -10.74 22.30
C ASP A 344 8.28 -9.64 22.33
N ARG A 345 7.45 -9.59 23.39
CA ARG A 345 6.35 -8.62 23.54
C ARG A 345 6.82 -7.33 24.19
N TYR A 346 6.21 -6.21 23.82
CA TYR A 346 6.69 -4.89 24.22
C TYR A 346 6.20 -4.51 25.62
N ASP A 347 7.09 -4.00 26.48
CA ASP A 347 6.70 -3.49 27.80
C ASP A 347 5.92 -2.19 27.67
N LEU A 348 4.82 -2.02 28.41
CA LEU A 348 3.98 -0.81 28.35
C LEU A 348 4.57 0.40 29.13
N ASP A 349 5.68 0.19 29.84
CA ASP A 349 6.40 1.24 30.57
C ASP A 349 7.35 2.05 29.67
N GLN A 350 7.50 1.70 28.39
CA GLN A 350 8.31 2.41 27.41
C GLN A 350 7.48 3.34 26.51
N GLU A 351 8.16 4.08 25.63
CA GLU A 351 7.55 5.07 24.71
C GLU A 351 7.50 4.56 23.27
N TYR A 352 6.30 4.52 22.70
CA TYR A 352 6.06 4.01 21.34
C TYR A 352 5.23 4.97 20.49
N PHE A 353 5.44 4.93 19.18
CA PHE A 353 4.43 5.41 18.25
C PHE A 353 3.23 4.46 18.27
N LEU A 354 2.03 5.04 18.24
CA LEU A 354 0.78 4.28 18.18
C LEU A 354 0.30 4.24 16.74
N PHE A 355 0.05 3.05 16.24
CA PHE A 355 -0.54 2.82 14.92
C PHE A 355 -1.97 2.37 15.13
N LEU A 356 -2.89 2.89 14.33
CA LEU A 356 -4.29 2.47 14.33
C LEU A 356 -4.74 2.18 12.89
N ALA A 357 -5.21 0.97 12.65
CA ALA A 357 -5.60 0.49 11.33
C ALA A 357 -6.92 -0.29 11.38
N ASN A 358 -7.66 -0.24 10.28
CA ASN A 358 -8.79 -1.11 10.04
C ASN A 358 -8.69 -1.73 8.65
N GLY A 359 -9.35 -2.85 8.45
CA GLY A 359 -9.39 -3.49 7.15
C GLY A 359 -10.45 -4.56 7.06
N LYS A 360 -10.41 -5.25 5.92
CA LYS A 360 -11.28 -6.39 5.65
C LYS A 360 -10.72 -7.62 6.34
N ALA A 361 -11.60 -8.45 6.85
CA ALA A 361 -11.28 -9.79 7.29
C ALA A 361 -12.28 -10.76 6.66
N GLN A 362 -11.82 -11.93 6.27
CA GLN A 362 -12.66 -12.96 5.71
C GLN A 362 -12.33 -14.27 6.45
N TYR A 363 -13.35 -14.87 7.06
CA TYR A 363 -13.22 -16.10 7.86
C TYR A 363 -12.15 -16.00 8.97
N GLY A 364 -12.07 -14.86 9.67
CA GLY A 364 -11.07 -14.64 10.73
C GLY A 364 -9.67 -14.25 10.24
N ASN A 365 -9.39 -14.27 8.93
CA ASN A 365 -8.12 -13.82 8.37
C ASN A 365 -8.17 -12.36 7.94
N ILE A 366 -7.22 -11.57 8.43
CA ILE A 366 -7.12 -10.15 8.10
C ILE A 366 -6.42 -9.91 6.76
N TRP A 367 -6.91 -8.96 5.99
CA TRP A 367 -6.30 -8.50 4.74
C TRP A 367 -5.58 -7.18 4.95
N LYS A 368 -4.67 -6.85 4.04
CA LYS A 368 -3.99 -5.55 4.04
C LYS A 368 -5.01 -4.40 4.07
N HIS A 369 -4.86 -3.52 5.05
CA HIS A 369 -5.62 -2.28 5.15
C HIS A 369 -5.48 -1.42 3.87
N SER A 370 -6.58 -0.78 3.45
CA SER A 370 -6.63 -0.03 2.19
C SER A 370 -6.06 1.41 2.30
N ARG A 371 -6.11 1.98 3.50
CA ARG A 371 -5.56 3.31 3.83
C ARG A 371 -4.30 3.16 4.67
N GLN A 372 -3.41 4.15 4.66
CA GLN A 372 -2.30 4.15 5.63
C GLN A 372 -2.85 4.16 7.07
N PRO A 373 -2.20 3.44 8.01
CA PRO A 373 -2.54 3.50 9.42
C PRO A 373 -2.48 4.95 9.91
N LEU A 374 -3.32 5.30 10.88
CA LEU A 374 -3.16 6.53 11.62
C LEU A 374 -2.00 6.34 12.59
N ILE A 375 -0.97 7.17 12.46
CA ILE A 375 0.24 7.08 13.30
C ILE A 375 0.27 8.30 14.22
N SER A 376 0.51 8.11 15.52
CA SER A 376 0.63 9.22 16.48
C SER A 376 1.75 10.18 16.08
N THR A 377 1.58 11.48 16.38
CA THR A 377 2.57 12.52 16.00
C THR A 377 3.89 12.38 16.75
N HIS A 378 3.85 11.80 17.95
CA HIS A 378 5.00 11.56 18.82
C HIS A 378 4.79 10.23 19.58
N ARG A 379 5.85 9.78 20.24
CA ARG A 379 5.81 8.55 21.04
C ARG A 379 5.09 8.80 22.36
N LYS A 380 4.29 7.83 22.80
CA LYS A 380 3.56 7.87 24.07
C LYS A 380 4.04 6.75 24.99
N ARG A 381 4.29 7.10 26.25
CA ARG A 381 4.37 6.14 27.35
C ARG A 381 2.96 5.76 27.79
N ILE A 382 2.60 4.49 27.64
CA ILE A 382 1.22 4.01 27.88
C ILE A 382 0.81 4.20 29.36
N THR A 383 1.74 3.97 30.28
CA THR A 383 1.55 4.17 31.74
C THR A 383 1.75 5.62 32.20
N GLY A 384 2.05 6.53 31.27
CA GLY A 384 2.27 7.95 31.57
C GLY A 384 0.97 8.72 31.86
N PRO A 385 1.06 10.05 32.07
CA PRO A 385 -0.12 10.87 32.34
C PRO A 385 -1.11 10.86 31.15
N PRO A 386 -2.43 10.91 31.39
CA PRO A 386 -3.44 10.98 30.35
C PRO A 386 -3.22 12.12 29.35
N GLU A 387 -3.50 11.86 28.08
CA GLU A 387 -3.23 12.79 26.98
C GLU A 387 -4.18 12.55 25.79
N ASN A 388 -4.60 13.65 25.14
CA ASN A 388 -5.32 13.58 23.87
C ASN A 388 -4.33 13.65 22.70
N LEU A 389 -3.98 12.48 22.17
CA LEU A 389 -2.98 12.30 21.11
C LEU A 389 -3.56 12.70 19.75
N ARG A 390 -2.69 13.25 18.91
CA ARG A 390 -2.97 13.49 17.49
C ARG A 390 -2.24 12.46 16.65
N GLY A 391 -2.76 12.17 15.46
CA GLY A 391 -2.11 11.33 14.48
C GLY A 391 -2.23 11.87 13.06
N SER A 392 -1.48 11.26 12.14
CA SER A 392 -1.56 11.53 10.70
C SER A 392 -1.43 10.23 9.92
N ARG A 393 -2.15 10.13 8.79
CA ARG A 393 -2.07 8.98 7.87
C ARG A 393 -1.04 9.22 6.78
N GLY A 394 -0.72 10.48 6.48
CA GLY A 394 0.26 10.87 5.49
C GLY A 394 1.66 11.05 6.07
N PRO A 395 2.66 10.23 5.70
CA PRO A 395 4.03 10.48 6.15
C PRO A 395 4.54 11.83 5.64
N ILE A 396 5.25 12.56 6.49
CA ILE A 396 5.70 13.96 6.23
C ILE A 396 6.43 14.07 4.88
N ILE A 397 7.27 13.10 4.54
CA ILE A 397 8.01 13.09 3.27
C ILE A 397 7.10 13.00 2.03
N MET A 398 5.95 12.34 2.12
CA MET A 398 4.95 12.30 1.04
C MET A 398 4.13 13.59 0.98
N LYS A 399 3.85 14.22 2.12
CA LYS A 399 3.26 15.56 2.18
C LYS A 399 4.17 16.57 1.49
N MET A 400 5.48 16.53 1.77
CA MET A 400 6.49 17.37 1.11
C MET A 400 6.56 17.12 -0.40
N HIS A 401 6.55 15.86 -0.85
CA HIS A 401 6.47 15.52 -2.28
C HIS A 401 5.27 16.20 -2.96
N GLY A 402 4.07 16.01 -2.40
CA GLY A 402 2.85 16.63 -2.94
C GLY A 402 2.94 18.15 -2.94
N ALA A 403 3.33 18.77 -1.82
CA ALA A 403 3.42 20.21 -1.68
C ALA A 403 4.40 20.85 -2.69
N LEU A 404 5.59 20.27 -2.85
CA LEU A 404 6.58 20.75 -3.80
C LEU A 404 6.13 20.57 -5.26
N MET A 405 5.47 19.47 -5.60
CA MET A 405 4.90 19.26 -6.95
C MET A 405 3.78 20.27 -7.25
N LEU A 406 2.90 20.55 -6.28
CA LEU A 406 1.86 21.57 -6.45
C LEU A 406 2.48 22.97 -6.60
N LEU A 407 3.48 23.33 -5.79
CA LEU A 407 4.18 24.62 -5.92
C LEU A 407 4.89 24.74 -7.29
N ALA A 408 5.55 23.67 -7.73
CA ALA A 408 6.25 23.60 -9.00
C ALA A 408 5.28 23.86 -10.17
N TRP A 409 4.18 23.11 -10.24
CA TRP A 409 3.33 23.11 -11.42
C TRP A 409 2.16 24.09 -11.34
N MET A 410 1.56 24.27 -10.15
CA MET A 410 0.41 25.16 -10.01
C MET A 410 0.79 26.64 -10.02
N LEU A 411 1.97 27.00 -9.51
CA LEU A 411 2.40 28.40 -9.39
C LEU A 411 3.55 28.73 -10.33
N THR A 412 4.74 28.18 -10.09
CA THR A 412 5.95 28.62 -10.82
C THR A 412 5.89 28.25 -12.30
N GLY A 413 5.49 27.01 -12.60
CA GLY A 413 5.35 26.47 -13.95
C GLY A 413 4.29 27.21 -14.75
N SER A 414 3.06 27.26 -14.22
CA SER A 414 1.94 27.91 -14.90
C SER A 414 2.15 29.42 -15.12
N VAL A 415 2.64 30.17 -14.13
CA VAL A 415 2.90 31.61 -14.28
C VAL A 415 4.01 31.85 -15.29
N GLY A 416 5.08 31.04 -15.25
CA GLY A 416 6.18 31.16 -16.19
C GLY A 416 5.81 30.79 -17.63
N THR A 417 4.93 29.81 -17.86
CA THR A 417 4.40 29.51 -19.22
C THR A 417 3.48 30.62 -19.73
N PHE A 418 2.66 31.21 -18.86
CA PHE A 418 1.82 32.38 -19.20
C PHE A 418 2.65 33.59 -19.62
N ILE A 419 3.70 33.93 -18.89
CA ILE A 419 4.60 35.05 -19.22
C ILE A 419 5.25 34.85 -20.60
N ALA A 420 5.77 33.65 -20.87
CA ALA A 420 6.38 33.35 -22.17
C ALA A 420 5.36 33.29 -23.33
N SER A 421 4.08 33.06 -23.05
CA SER A 421 3.03 32.95 -24.07
C SER A 421 2.45 34.32 -24.45
N PHE A 422 2.21 35.20 -23.47
CA PHE A 422 1.42 36.42 -23.68
C PHE A 422 2.16 37.73 -23.41
N TYR A 423 3.27 37.71 -22.66
CA TYR A 423 3.93 38.92 -22.16
C TYR A 423 5.29 39.22 -22.84
N LYS A 424 5.61 38.54 -23.95
CA LYS A 424 6.84 38.79 -24.73
C LYS A 424 7.00 40.23 -25.23
N PRO A 425 5.95 40.92 -25.70
CA PRO A 425 6.05 42.30 -26.18
C PRO A 425 6.06 43.34 -25.04
N ASP A 426 5.68 42.92 -23.83
CA ASP A 426 5.55 43.82 -22.69
C ASP A 426 6.93 44.16 -22.09
N TRP A 427 7.03 45.35 -21.49
CA TRP A 427 8.29 45.95 -20.99
C TRP A 427 9.43 46.03 -22.04
N PRO A 428 9.21 46.60 -23.23
CA PRO A 428 10.18 46.59 -24.32
C PRO A 428 11.48 47.34 -23.98
N ASN A 429 11.39 48.38 -23.15
CA ASN A 429 12.50 49.28 -22.81
C ASN A 429 13.15 48.93 -21.45
N GLN A 430 12.71 47.85 -20.80
CA GLN A 430 13.28 47.43 -19.52
C GLN A 430 14.03 46.12 -19.67
N THR A 431 15.15 46.04 -18.98
CA THR A 431 15.96 44.84 -18.89
C THR A 431 16.16 44.46 -17.44
N LEU A 432 16.13 43.16 -17.17
CA LEU A 432 16.54 42.59 -15.90
C LEU A 432 17.82 41.78 -16.16
N LEU A 433 18.91 42.04 -15.42
CA LEU A 433 20.19 41.35 -15.62
C LEU A 433 20.62 41.28 -17.10
N GLY A 434 20.52 42.40 -17.83
CA GLY A 434 20.95 42.53 -19.23
C GLY A 434 20.10 41.81 -20.27
N GLN A 435 18.92 41.29 -19.93
CA GLN A 435 17.99 40.66 -20.88
C GLN A 435 16.55 41.18 -20.69
N LYS A 436 15.67 40.93 -21.67
CA LYS A 436 14.25 41.31 -21.59
C LYS A 436 13.59 40.74 -20.33
N VAL A 437 12.77 41.54 -19.66
CA VAL A 437 12.12 41.18 -18.38
C VAL A 437 11.36 39.86 -18.47
N TRP A 438 10.47 39.70 -19.47
CA TRP A 438 9.68 38.48 -19.64
C TRP A 438 10.57 37.22 -19.74
N PHE A 439 11.72 37.34 -20.41
CA PHE A 439 12.62 36.21 -20.67
C PHE A 439 13.31 35.79 -19.38
N GLN A 440 13.74 36.76 -18.57
CA GLN A 440 14.39 36.49 -17.29
C GLN A 440 13.43 35.94 -16.26
N VAL A 441 12.23 36.49 -16.16
CA VAL A 441 11.21 35.99 -15.24
C VAL A 441 10.77 34.58 -15.64
N HIS A 442 10.52 34.33 -16.93
CA HIS A 442 10.25 32.98 -17.43
C HIS A 442 11.39 32.02 -17.09
N ARG A 443 12.64 32.39 -17.41
CA ARG A 443 13.81 31.56 -17.13
C ARG A 443 13.95 31.25 -15.64
N GLY A 444 13.82 32.25 -14.78
CA GLY A 444 13.89 32.08 -13.33
C GLY A 444 12.81 31.14 -12.81
N LEU A 445 11.56 31.36 -13.21
CA LEU A 445 10.42 30.51 -12.81
C LEU A 445 10.57 29.07 -13.34
N MET A 446 10.98 28.87 -14.59
CA MET A 446 11.19 27.53 -15.15
C MET A 446 12.32 26.78 -14.45
N MET A 447 13.45 27.44 -14.15
CA MET A 447 14.54 26.82 -13.41
C MET A 447 14.10 26.42 -11.98
N LEU A 448 13.29 27.26 -11.34
CA LEU A 448 12.69 26.94 -10.05
C LEU A 448 11.73 25.74 -10.18
N THR A 449 10.87 25.69 -11.18
CA THR A 449 9.97 24.55 -11.46
C THR A 449 10.74 23.25 -11.64
N VAL A 450 11.82 23.25 -12.45
CA VAL A 450 12.67 22.07 -12.67
C VAL A 450 13.33 21.63 -11.36
N THR A 451 13.86 22.57 -10.58
CA THR A 451 14.53 22.28 -9.31
C THR A 451 13.57 21.66 -8.30
N LEU A 452 12.39 22.27 -8.12
CA LEU A 452 11.34 21.73 -7.26
C LEU A 452 10.89 20.34 -7.72
N THR A 453 10.74 20.13 -9.03
CA THR A 453 10.34 18.83 -9.60
C THR A 453 11.39 17.75 -9.32
N VAL A 454 12.69 18.04 -9.48
CA VAL A 454 13.78 17.10 -9.19
C VAL A 454 13.80 16.73 -7.71
N VAL A 455 13.77 17.72 -6.82
CA VAL A 455 13.78 17.48 -5.37
C VAL A 455 12.55 16.65 -4.98
N ALA A 456 11.36 17.08 -5.40
CA ALA A 456 10.12 16.39 -5.08
C ALA A 456 10.10 14.96 -5.62
N PHE A 457 10.61 14.71 -6.83
CA PHE A 457 10.63 13.38 -7.44
C PHE A 457 11.47 12.38 -6.65
N CYS A 458 12.54 12.82 -5.99
CA CYS A 458 13.40 11.93 -5.18
C CYS A 458 12.74 11.47 -3.86
N LEU A 459 11.86 12.30 -3.27
CA LEU A 459 11.31 12.06 -1.93
C LEU A 459 10.60 10.70 -1.78
N PRO A 460 9.73 10.27 -2.71
CA PRO A 460 9.08 8.96 -2.59
C PRO A 460 10.04 7.77 -2.64
N PHE A 461 11.15 7.89 -3.38
CA PHE A 461 12.17 6.84 -3.47
C PHE A 461 12.98 6.72 -2.18
N PHE A 462 13.30 7.84 -1.52
CA PHE A 462 13.93 7.80 -0.20
C PHE A 462 13.03 7.15 0.85
N TYR A 463 11.73 7.44 0.81
CA TYR A 463 10.78 6.81 1.72
C TYR A 463 10.59 5.32 1.45
N ARG A 464 10.31 4.93 0.19
CA ARG A 464 9.99 3.54 -0.16
C ARG A 464 11.22 2.64 -0.26
N LYS A 465 12.42 3.21 -0.44
CA LYS A 465 13.66 2.51 -0.79
C LYS A 465 13.51 1.61 -2.03
N GLY A 466 12.58 1.94 -2.93
CA GLY A 466 12.23 1.12 -4.09
C GLY A 466 10.99 1.60 -4.84
N TRP A 467 10.60 0.84 -5.87
CA TRP A 467 9.43 1.14 -6.71
C TRP A 467 8.12 0.66 -6.08
N SER A 468 7.10 1.52 -6.05
CA SER A 468 5.77 1.15 -5.57
C SER A 468 4.88 0.65 -6.70
N LYS A 469 4.63 -0.67 -6.75
CA LYS A 469 3.64 -1.26 -7.68
C LYS A 469 2.21 -0.80 -7.39
N TYR A 470 1.94 -0.35 -6.16
CA TYR A 470 0.62 0.10 -5.72
C TYR A 470 0.32 1.58 -6.04
N ALA A 471 1.30 2.34 -6.54
CA ALA A 471 1.09 3.74 -6.91
C ALA A 471 0.42 3.90 -8.30
N GLY A 472 0.07 2.79 -8.97
CA GLY A 472 -0.59 2.79 -10.26
C GLY A 472 0.24 3.47 -11.35
N VAL A 473 -0.41 4.28 -12.21
CA VAL A 473 0.25 4.95 -13.35
C VAL A 473 0.97 6.26 -12.96
N HIS A 474 0.71 6.80 -11.77
CA HIS A 474 1.27 8.07 -11.28
C HIS A 474 2.81 8.16 -11.38
N PRO A 475 3.61 7.19 -10.88
CA PRO A 475 5.06 7.31 -10.94
C PRO A 475 5.61 7.26 -12.37
N TYR A 476 4.94 6.56 -13.30
CA TYR A 476 5.33 6.56 -14.72
C TYR A 476 5.11 7.92 -15.37
N LEU A 477 3.97 8.57 -15.11
CA LEU A 477 3.75 9.95 -15.56
C LEU A 477 4.75 10.91 -14.92
N GLY A 478 5.05 10.74 -13.62
CA GLY A 478 6.09 11.51 -12.93
C GLY A 478 7.46 11.39 -13.60
N CYS A 479 7.87 10.20 -14.02
CA CYS A 479 9.12 9.99 -14.77
C CYS A 479 9.10 10.74 -16.11
N CYS A 480 7.99 10.68 -16.86
CA CYS A 480 7.84 11.42 -18.11
C CYS A 480 7.95 12.94 -17.88
N VAL A 481 7.25 13.46 -16.87
CA VAL A 481 7.29 14.88 -16.50
C VAL A 481 8.71 15.31 -16.12
N LEU A 482 9.41 14.53 -15.30
CA LEU A 482 10.81 14.81 -14.94
C LEU A 482 11.72 14.84 -16.17
N ALA A 483 11.64 13.82 -17.02
CA ALA A 483 12.49 13.71 -18.21
C ALA A 483 12.28 14.90 -19.16
N LEU A 484 11.03 15.25 -19.46
CA LEU A 484 10.73 16.38 -20.33
C LEU A 484 11.11 17.73 -19.69
N SER A 485 10.90 17.89 -18.38
CA SER A 485 11.36 19.07 -17.64
C SER A 485 12.87 19.27 -17.70
N LEU A 486 13.66 18.20 -17.69
CA LEU A 486 15.13 18.28 -17.82
C LEU A 486 15.57 18.55 -19.26
N ILE A 487 14.85 18.03 -20.25
CA ILE A 487 15.11 18.29 -21.67
C ILE A 487 14.90 19.77 -22.00
N GLN A 488 13.95 20.45 -21.37
CA GLN A 488 13.61 21.85 -21.68
C GLN A 488 14.78 22.85 -21.49
N PRO A 489 15.49 22.89 -20.36
CA PRO A 489 16.70 23.69 -20.21
C PRO A 489 17.83 23.31 -21.17
N ILE A 490 18.00 22.02 -21.48
CA ILE A 490 19.00 21.53 -22.44
C ILE A 490 18.69 22.10 -23.82
N MET A 491 17.44 21.98 -24.28
CA MET A 491 16.98 22.60 -25.53
C MET A 491 17.22 24.11 -25.51
N ALA A 492 16.90 24.79 -24.40
CA ALA A 492 17.09 26.22 -24.25
C ALA A 492 18.57 26.65 -24.30
N ALA A 493 19.51 25.80 -23.88
CA ALA A 493 20.94 26.05 -24.01
C ALA A 493 21.40 26.03 -25.49
N PHE A 494 20.77 25.20 -26.32
CA PHE A 494 20.99 25.14 -27.78
C PHE A 494 20.10 26.12 -28.57
N ARG A 495 19.55 27.15 -27.90
CA ARG A 495 18.69 28.14 -28.54
C ARG A 495 19.46 28.89 -29.64
N ALA A 496 18.98 28.77 -30.87
CA ALA A 496 19.54 29.48 -32.02
C ALA A 496 19.42 31.00 -31.91
N SER A 497 20.36 31.73 -32.54
CA SER A 497 20.33 33.20 -32.63
C SER A 497 19.01 33.70 -33.23
N PRO A 498 18.58 34.94 -32.93
CA PRO A 498 17.34 35.51 -33.46
C PRO A 498 17.22 35.43 -34.99
N ASP A 499 18.33 35.61 -35.70
CA ASP A 499 18.37 35.69 -37.17
C ASP A 499 18.60 34.34 -37.87
N SER A 500 18.67 33.24 -37.11
CA SER A 500 18.93 31.90 -37.65
C SER A 500 17.69 31.26 -38.27
N HIS A 501 17.85 30.61 -39.44
CA HIS A 501 16.79 29.78 -40.07
C HIS A 501 16.30 28.63 -39.18
N ARG A 502 17.07 28.20 -38.17
CA ARG A 502 16.69 27.14 -37.23
C ARG A 502 15.83 27.64 -36.06
N ARG A 503 15.71 28.96 -35.89
CA ARG A 503 14.98 29.58 -34.78
C ARG A 503 13.49 29.22 -34.76
N PRO A 504 12.76 29.14 -35.89
CA PRO A 504 11.37 28.68 -35.89
C PRO A 504 11.22 27.24 -35.40
N VAL A 505 12.11 26.33 -35.82
CA VAL A 505 12.13 24.93 -35.40
C VAL A 505 12.35 24.83 -33.89
N PHE A 506 13.33 25.55 -33.36
CA PHE A 506 13.56 25.63 -31.92
C PHE A 506 12.31 26.14 -31.17
N ASN A 507 11.71 27.24 -31.64
CA ASN A 507 10.55 27.84 -30.98
C ASN A 507 9.37 26.86 -30.93
N TRP A 508 9.09 26.15 -32.03
CA TRP A 508 8.02 25.15 -32.09
C TRP A 508 8.33 23.94 -31.19
N ALA A 509 9.54 23.39 -31.26
CA ALA A 509 9.92 22.25 -30.46
C ALA A 509 9.88 22.56 -28.96
N HIS A 510 10.47 23.69 -28.53
CA HIS A 510 10.48 24.12 -27.13
C HIS A 510 9.07 24.38 -26.59
N TRP A 511 8.21 24.99 -27.42
CA TRP A 511 6.80 25.19 -27.09
C TRP A 511 6.03 23.86 -26.97
N ALA A 512 6.21 22.95 -27.92
CA ALA A 512 5.52 21.66 -27.95
C ALA A 512 5.90 20.80 -26.74
N VAL A 513 7.21 20.62 -26.49
CA VAL A 513 7.70 19.87 -25.33
C VAL A 513 7.20 20.48 -24.02
N GLY A 514 7.24 21.81 -23.90
CA GLY A 514 6.75 22.50 -22.71
C GLY A 514 5.26 22.28 -22.46
N SER A 515 4.45 22.40 -23.52
CA SER A 515 3.00 22.21 -23.43
C SER A 515 2.63 20.77 -23.08
N VAL A 516 3.30 19.78 -23.68
CA VAL A 516 3.11 18.36 -23.33
C VAL A 516 3.48 18.10 -21.88
N THR A 517 4.59 18.67 -21.41
CA THR A 517 5.03 18.51 -20.01
C THR A 517 4.00 19.07 -19.03
N GLU A 518 3.45 20.25 -19.31
CA GLU A 518 2.41 20.89 -18.48
C GLU A 518 1.14 20.03 -18.39
N VAL A 519 0.68 19.46 -19.52
CA VAL A 519 -0.50 18.58 -19.55
C VAL A 519 -0.25 17.29 -18.74
N LEU A 520 0.91 16.66 -18.92
CA LEU A 520 1.26 15.46 -18.16
C LEU A 520 1.41 15.74 -16.67
N ALA A 521 1.92 16.92 -16.29
CA ALA A 521 2.01 17.34 -14.89
C ALA A 521 0.62 17.52 -14.26
N VAL A 522 -0.33 18.13 -14.98
CA VAL A 522 -1.73 18.23 -14.52
C VAL A 522 -2.33 16.84 -14.32
N ALA A 523 -2.18 15.93 -15.29
CA ALA A 523 -2.65 14.55 -15.15
C ALA A 523 -2.01 13.83 -13.96
N ALA A 524 -0.71 14.02 -13.74
CA ALA A 524 0.01 13.45 -12.60
C ALA A 524 -0.50 14.01 -11.26
N MET A 525 -0.85 15.30 -11.18
CA MET A 525 -1.45 15.91 -9.98
C MET A 525 -2.82 15.30 -9.66
N PHE A 526 -3.70 15.11 -10.65
CA PHE A 526 -5.00 14.45 -10.43
C PHE A 526 -4.88 13.03 -9.87
N LEU A 527 -3.89 12.28 -10.34
CA LEU A 527 -3.62 10.94 -9.80
C LEU A 527 -2.95 11.01 -8.42
N GLY A 528 -2.13 12.02 -8.19
CA GLY A 528 -1.40 12.24 -6.94
C GLY A 528 -2.33 12.49 -5.75
N THR A 529 -3.39 13.30 -5.92
CA THR A 529 -4.35 13.61 -4.86
C THR A 529 -5.17 12.39 -4.39
N ARG A 530 -5.17 11.31 -5.17
CA ARG A 530 -5.90 10.06 -4.87
C ARG A 530 -4.98 8.94 -4.37
N GLN A 531 -3.69 9.20 -4.18
CA GLN A 531 -2.75 8.18 -3.69
C GLN A 531 -3.02 7.87 -2.22
N SER A 532 -2.99 6.59 -1.86
CA SER A 532 -3.23 6.14 -0.47
C SER A 532 -2.23 6.68 0.55
N SER A 533 -1.04 7.11 0.09
CA SER A 533 -0.01 7.73 0.94
C SER A 533 -0.25 9.22 1.21
N LEU A 534 -1.14 9.85 0.46
CA LEU A 534 -1.55 11.25 0.63
C LEU A 534 -2.98 11.40 0.11
N LEU A 535 -3.92 10.76 0.81
CA LEU A 535 -5.32 10.67 0.36
C LEU A 535 -6.05 11.95 0.74
N LEU A 536 -6.12 12.90 -0.20
CA LEU A 536 -6.85 14.15 0.02
C LEU A 536 -8.36 13.91 0.00
N PRO A 537 -9.16 14.76 0.67
CA PRO A 537 -10.61 14.62 0.71
C PRO A 537 -11.22 14.57 -0.69
N SER A 538 -11.89 13.45 -1.01
CA SER A 538 -12.62 13.26 -2.26
C SER A 538 -14.12 13.52 -2.04
N PRO A 539 -14.81 14.24 -2.94
CA PRO A 539 -14.33 14.78 -4.23
C PRO A 539 -13.70 16.18 -4.14
N TRP A 540 -13.66 16.81 -2.96
CA TRP A 540 -13.24 18.20 -2.77
C TRP A 540 -11.92 18.56 -3.45
N ALA A 541 -10.84 17.79 -3.21
CA ALA A 541 -9.52 18.09 -3.78
C ALA A 541 -9.52 17.99 -5.32
N THR A 542 -10.34 17.10 -5.88
CA THR A 542 -10.53 16.98 -7.34
C THR A 542 -11.23 18.21 -7.88
N HIS A 543 -12.27 18.71 -7.21
CA HIS A 543 -12.96 19.94 -7.62
C HIS A 543 -12.06 21.18 -7.52
N VAL A 544 -11.21 21.28 -6.50
CA VAL A 544 -10.22 22.38 -6.38
C VAL A 544 -9.25 22.35 -7.57
N LEU A 545 -8.76 21.16 -7.95
CA LEU A 545 -7.86 21.02 -9.10
C LEU A 545 -8.56 21.27 -10.44
N ILE A 546 -9.82 20.87 -10.60
CA ILE A 546 -10.66 21.23 -11.76
C ILE A 546 -10.82 22.75 -11.82
N GLY A 547 -11.15 23.39 -10.70
CA GLY A 547 -11.27 24.85 -10.59
C GLY A 547 -9.99 25.58 -10.97
N TYR A 548 -8.83 25.05 -10.58
CA TYR A 548 -7.53 25.57 -11.01
C TYR A 548 -7.33 25.43 -12.53
N VAL A 549 -7.65 24.27 -13.12
CA VAL A 549 -7.51 24.05 -14.57
C VAL A 549 -8.46 24.96 -15.37
N THR A 550 -9.71 25.11 -14.92
CA THR A 550 -10.68 26.01 -15.57
C THR A 550 -10.28 27.47 -15.42
N TRP A 551 -9.71 27.86 -14.26
CA TRP A 551 -9.13 29.17 -14.03
C TRP A 551 -8.01 29.48 -15.03
N LEU A 552 -7.05 28.57 -15.20
CA LEU A 552 -6.00 28.74 -16.20
C LEU A 552 -6.57 28.82 -17.63
N ALA A 553 -7.50 27.93 -17.97
CA ALA A 553 -8.11 27.91 -19.30
C ALA A 553 -8.85 29.22 -19.61
N PHE A 554 -9.60 29.75 -18.65
CA PHE A 554 -10.31 31.03 -18.75
C PHE A 554 -9.34 32.17 -19.08
N PHE A 555 -8.25 32.32 -18.32
CA PHE A 555 -7.29 33.39 -18.58
C PHE A 555 -6.51 33.20 -19.89
N ARG A 556 -6.21 31.97 -20.30
CA ARG A 556 -5.62 31.71 -21.62
C ARG A 556 -6.57 32.14 -22.73
N LEU A 557 -7.84 31.78 -22.66
CA LEU A 557 -8.85 32.15 -23.65
C LEU A 557 -9.09 33.67 -23.67
N LEU A 558 -9.13 34.32 -22.51
CA LEU A 558 -9.25 35.77 -22.39
C LEU A 558 -8.09 36.52 -23.07
N LEU A 559 -6.84 36.09 -22.84
CA LEU A 559 -5.67 36.72 -23.46
C LEU A 559 -5.57 36.39 -24.96
N LEU A 560 -5.98 35.18 -25.38
CA LEU A 560 -6.06 34.81 -26.78
C LEU A 560 -7.11 35.64 -27.53
N SER A 561 -8.29 35.86 -26.94
CA SER A 561 -9.34 36.68 -27.55
C SER A 561 -8.91 38.14 -27.66
N GLN A 562 -8.30 38.70 -26.60
CA GLN A 562 -7.71 40.05 -26.64
C GLN A 562 -6.67 40.19 -27.75
N LYS A 563 -5.79 39.19 -27.92
CA LYS A 563 -4.79 39.17 -28.99
C LYS A 563 -5.43 39.12 -30.38
N HIS A 564 -6.46 38.31 -30.57
CA HIS A 564 -7.17 38.19 -31.84
C HIS A 564 -7.90 39.49 -32.21
N VAL A 565 -8.60 40.11 -31.27
CA VAL A 565 -9.30 41.39 -31.47
C VAL A 565 -8.29 42.51 -31.79
N SER A 566 -7.16 42.56 -31.08
CA SER A 566 -6.11 43.55 -31.36
C SER A 566 -5.50 43.37 -32.76
N PHE A 567 -5.37 42.13 -33.24
CA PHE A 567 -4.85 41.85 -34.57
C PHE A 567 -5.87 42.23 -35.67
N GLY A 568 -7.16 41.90 -35.47
CA GLY A 568 -8.23 42.30 -36.37
C GLY A 568 -8.32 43.82 -36.54
N LYS A 569 -8.27 44.58 -35.45
CA LYS A 569 -8.23 46.05 -35.48
C LYS A 569 -7.00 46.62 -36.19
N SER A 570 -5.86 45.94 -36.12
CA SER A 570 -4.63 46.38 -36.81
C SER A 570 -4.71 46.20 -38.31
N LEU A 571 -5.35 45.11 -38.78
CA LEU A 571 -5.61 44.89 -40.21
C LEU A 571 -6.61 45.91 -40.75
N GLU A 572 -7.68 46.17 -40.00
CA GLU A 572 -8.73 47.12 -40.38
C GLU A 572 -8.23 48.58 -40.40
N SER A 573 -7.22 48.92 -39.56
CA SER A 573 -6.62 50.26 -39.56
C SER A 573 -5.57 50.48 -40.67
N ASP A 574 -4.98 49.42 -41.22
CA ASP A 574 -3.96 49.52 -42.28
C ASP A 574 -4.62 49.82 -43.65
N ASP A 575 -5.89 49.42 -43.83
CA ASP A 575 -6.70 49.75 -45.00
C ASP A 575 -7.30 51.17 -44.96
N GLN A 576 -7.12 51.92 -43.86
CA GLN A 576 -7.75 53.23 -43.69
C GLN A 576 -6.81 54.25 -43.01
N GLN A 577 -5.93 54.86 -43.80
CA GLN A 577 -5.34 56.17 -43.51
C GLN A 577 -5.59 57.12 -44.68
N PRO A 578 -5.94 58.41 -44.43
CA PRO A 578 -5.16 59.23 -43.51
C PRO A 578 -5.94 60.25 -42.62
N ILE A 579 -5.19 60.86 -41.70
CA ILE A 579 -5.47 62.11 -40.95
C ILE A 579 -6.46 62.00 -39.78
N PHE A 580 -5.96 61.76 -38.55
CA PHE A 580 -6.06 62.72 -37.44
C PHE A 580 -5.10 62.30 -36.30
N SER A 581 -4.22 63.23 -35.95
CA SER A 581 -3.27 63.17 -34.86
C SER A 581 -3.94 63.14 -33.48
N GLY A 582 -3.35 62.40 -32.54
CA GLY A 582 -3.36 62.76 -31.12
C GLY A 582 -4.27 61.95 -30.20
N GLN A 583 -3.88 60.73 -29.84
CA GLN A 583 -4.28 60.16 -28.55
C GLN A 583 -3.19 59.21 -28.01
N ALA A 584 -2.27 59.76 -27.23
CA ALA A 584 -1.29 59.00 -26.44
C ALA A 584 -1.90 58.40 -25.15
N GLY A 585 -3.16 57.94 -25.21
CA GLY A 585 -3.92 57.36 -24.09
C GLY A 585 -4.10 55.83 -24.06
N PRO A 586 -4.08 55.06 -25.18
CA PRO A 586 -4.47 53.65 -25.15
C PRO A 586 -3.36 52.66 -24.75
N SER A 587 -2.07 53.02 -24.80
CA SER A 587 -0.97 52.07 -24.55
C SER A 587 -0.69 51.80 -23.06
N ARG A 588 -0.79 52.81 -22.19
CA ARG A 588 -0.58 52.64 -20.73
C ARG A 588 -1.72 51.88 -20.08
N LEU A 589 -2.98 52.18 -20.44
CA LEU A 589 -4.14 51.49 -19.90
C LEU A 589 -4.13 49.99 -20.27
N ALA A 590 -3.81 49.66 -21.52
CA ALA A 590 -3.69 48.27 -21.96
C ALA A 590 -2.57 47.49 -21.22
N SER A 591 -1.43 48.13 -20.99
CA SER A 591 -0.32 47.55 -20.22
C SER A 591 -0.70 47.34 -18.74
N LEU A 592 -1.40 48.29 -18.12
CA LEU A 592 -1.93 48.17 -16.76
C LEU A 592 -2.96 47.04 -16.64
N VAL A 593 -3.89 46.93 -17.59
CA VAL A 593 -4.89 45.85 -17.62
C VAL A 593 -4.21 44.48 -17.72
N LYS A 594 -3.20 44.32 -18.59
CA LYS A 594 -2.44 43.07 -18.68
C LYS A 594 -1.67 42.73 -17.41
N ALA A 595 -1.07 43.73 -16.75
CA ALA A 595 -0.38 43.54 -15.48
C ALA A 595 -1.36 43.10 -14.37
N LEU A 596 -2.54 43.71 -14.31
CA LEU A 596 -3.63 43.31 -13.42
C LEU A 596 -4.08 41.87 -13.70
N ILE A 597 -4.26 41.49 -14.98
CA ILE A 597 -4.60 40.11 -15.35
C ILE A 597 -3.55 39.11 -14.84
N LEU A 598 -2.26 39.42 -14.99
CA LEU A 598 -1.18 38.55 -14.49
C LEU A 598 -1.20 38.43 -12.97
N ALA A 599 -1.41 39.55 -12.27
CA ALA A 599 -1.50 39.58 -10.82
C ALA A 599 -2.70 38.77 -10.31
N VAL A 600 -3.88 38.95 -10.91
CA VAL A 600 -5.09 38.18 -10.58
C VAL A 600 -4.87 36.69 -10.84
N LEU A 601 -4.29 36.31 -11.98
CA LEU A 601 -3.94 34.92 -12.29
C LEU A 601 -3.05 34.32 -11.20
N ALA A 602 -1.96 35.00 -10.84
CA ALA A 602 -0.99 34.52 -9.84
C ALA A 602 -1.61 34.42 -8.43
N LEU A 603 -2.45 35.38 -8.04
CA LEU A 603 -3.19 35.36 -6.79
C LEU A 603 -4.20 34.20 -6.75
N GLY A 604 -4.94 33.99 -7.84
CA GLY A 604 -5.85 32.85 -7.97
C GLY A 604 -5.12 31.52 -7.87
N ASN A 605 -4.00 31.35 -8.60
CA ASN A 605 -3.16 30.16 -8.51
C ASN A 605 -2.67 29.93 -7.07
N SER A 606 -2.28 31.00 -6.38
CA SER A 606 -1.84 30.94 -4.98
C SER A 606 -2.98 30.53 -4.05
N ALA A 607 -4.21 31.01 -4.27
CA ALA A 607 -5.37 30.62 -3.48
C ALA A 607 -5.70 29.12 -3.65
N PHE A 608 -5.75 28.62 -4.89
CA PHE A 608 -5.95 27.19 -5.16
C PHE A 608 -4.83 26.33 -4.56
N LEU A 609 -3.58 26.77 -4.69
CA LEU A 609 -2.42 26.10 -4.09
C LEU A 609 -2.55 26.05 -2.56
N MET A 610 -2.82 27.17 -1.90
CA MET A 610 -2.94 27.25 -0.45
C MET A 610 -4.08 26.39 0.10
N ALA A 611 -5.20 26.29 -0.64
CA ALA A 611 -6.29 25.38 -0.28
C ALA A 611 -5.79 23.92 -0.23
N LEU A 612 -5.11 23.45 -1.28
CA LEU A 612 -4.58 22.09 -1.32
C LEU A 612 -3.46 21.86 -0.29
N LEU A 613 -2.57 22.83 -0.07
CA LEU A 613 -1.50 22.74 0.93
C LEU A 613 -2.06 22.66 2.36
N SER A 614 -3.11 23.43 2.67
CA SER A 614 -3.82 23.34 3.95
C SER A 614 -4.43 21.95 4.15
N SER A 615 -5.04 21.39 3.09
CA SER A 615 -5.54 20.01 3.14
C SER A 615 -4.43 18.97 3.32
N ILE A 616 -3.29 19.12 2.65
CA ILE A 616 -2.11 18.24 2.83
C ILE A 616 -1.60 18.28 4.27
N ALA A 617 -1.60 19.45 4.91
CA ALA A 617 -1.15 19.59 6.29
C ALA A 617 -2.04 18.79 7.25
N ASN A 618 -3.36 18.76 7.00
CA ASN A 618 -4.38 18.17 7.87
C ASN A 618 -4.58 16.65 7.70
N VAL A 619 -4.07 16.02 6.64
CA VAL A 619 -4.25 14.57 6.34
C VAL A 619 -3.22 13.68 7.03
#